data_AF-A0A7L5UFL0-F1
#
_entry.id   AF-A0A7L5UFL0-F1
#
_cell.length_a   1.000
_cell.length_b   1.000
_cell.length_c   1.000
_cell.angle_alpha   90.00
_cell.angle_beta   90.00
_cell.angle_gamma   90.00
#
_symmetry.space_group_name_H-M   'P 1'
#
loop_
_entity.id
_entity.type
_entity.pdbx_description
1 polymer ?
#
loop_
_entity_poly.entity_id
_entity_poly.type
_entity_poly.pdbx_seq_one_letter_code
_entity_poly.pdbx_strand_id
1 'polypeptide(L)'
;MRNCPKCGHPVEDDTTKCPNCGQILAVTKAPVTSVVPPKPHRWLPWVVGIVLILLIGGLGVQMSRQHRNAKPQVTQTTKTKAKHSSKTSQASANKASTNQALANKLDGNDTAAAILYYGATKLNNQDFKNGLKTTQNVKALNVTVQKITSNQHLDHAGQGIIYTLTPGKTASPLRYTLDQDQKVNFYVVKDNNQYNYLGSVAWHDLVTTINQQQGGNTVRQIGKFVKVQENK
;
A
#
# COMPACT_ATOMS: atom_id res chain seq x y z
N MET A 1 23.97 -28.83 17.31
CA MET A 1 25.05 -28.51 16.36
C MET A 1 24.41 -27.77 15.20
N ARG A 2 24.97 -26.62 14.82
CA ARG A 2 24.47 -25.79 13.71
C ARG A 2 25.62 -25.46 12.75
N ASN A 3 25.30 -25.13 11.51
CA ASN A 3 26.33 -24.71 10.56
C ASN A 3 26.48 -23.19 10.59
N CYS A 4 27.73 -22.72 10.50
CA CYS A 4 28.00 -21.29 10.37
C CYS A 4 27.36 -20.76 9.08
N PRO A 5 26.52 -19.71 9.12
CA PRO A 5 25.86 -19.17 7.94
C PRO A 5 26.83 -18.51 6.94
N LYS A 6 28.06 -18.22 7.36
CA LYS A 6 29.08 -17.57 6.52
C LYS A 6 30.01 -18.55 5.80
N CYS A 7 30.39 -19.65 6.43
CA CYS A 7 31.38 -20.58 5.86
C CYS A 7 30.94 -22.06 5.84
N GLY A 8 29.75 -22.37 6.34
CA GLY A 8 29.23 -23.74 6.36
C GLY A 8 29.87 -24.68 7.38
N HIS A 9 30.89 -24.24 8.13
CA HIS A 9 31.57 -25.08 9.13
C HIS A 9 30.61 -25.45 10.28
N PRO A 10 30.58 -26.71 10.74
CA PRO A 10 29.77 -27.12 11.89
C PRO A 10 30.31 -26.47 13.17
N VAL A 11 29.40 -25.95 13.99
CA VAL A 11 29.68 -25.28 15.27
C VAL A 11 28.66 -25.70 16.32
N GLU A 12 29.04 -25.61 17.58
CA GLU A 12 28.14 -25.87 18.71
C GLU A 12 27.07 -24.75 18.82
N ASP A 13 25.91 -25.08 19.37
CA ASP A 13 24.74 -24.18 19.37
C ASP A 13 24.93 -22.98 20.32
N ASP A 14 25.79 -23.13 21.32
CA ASP A 14 26.15 -22.15 22.34
C ASP A 14 27.40 -21.32 22.00
N THR A 15 28.10 -21.66 20.91
CA THR A 15 29.29 -20.92 20.48
C THR A 15 28.91 -19.55 19.90
N THR A 16 29.44 -18.49 20.50
CA THR A 16 29.23 -17.08 20.10
C THR A 16 30.06 -16.67 18.88
N LYS A 17 31.10 -17.42 18.52
CA LYS A 17 32.00 -17.07 17.41
C LYS A 17 32.48 -18.30 16.64
N CYS A 18 32.35 -18.30 15.32
CA CYS A 18 32.84 -19.41 14.50
C CYS A 18 34.37 -19.50 14.54
N PRO A 19 34.97 -20.67 14.87
CA PRO A 19 36.42 -20.84 14.95
C PRO A 19 37.10 -20.77 13.57
N ASN A 20 36.38 -21.06 12.49
CA ASN A 20 36.94 -21.08 11.14
C ASN A 20 36.93 -19.69 10.48
N CYS A 21 35.81 -18.96 10.52
CA CYS A 21 35.68 -17.68 9.80
C CYS A 21 35.55 -16.43 10.69
N GLY A 22 35.51 -16.61 12.01
CA GLY A 22 35.43 -15.52 12.98
C GLY A 22 34.07 -14.80 13.06
N GLN A 23 33.05 -15.27 12.35
CA GLN A 23 31.70 -14.69 12.39
C GLN A 23 31.09 -14.80 13.79
N ILE A 24 30.54 -13.71 14.31
CA ILE A 24 29.76 -13.69 15.56
C ILE A 24 28.41 -14.33 15.29
N LEU A 25 28.07 -15.35 16.08
CA LEU A 25 26.83 -16.10 15.99
C LEU A 25 25.97 -15.72 17.19
N ALA A 26 24.76 -15.23 16.95
CA ALA A 26 23.82 -14.95 18.03
C ALA A 26 23.52 -16.24 18.80
N VAL A 27 23.71 -16.21 20.13
CA VAL A 27 23.37 -17.29 21.05
C VAL A 27 21.95 -17.03 21.53
N THR A 28 21.00 -17.80 21.03
CA THR A 28 19.63 -17.78 21.56
C THR A 28 19.61 -18.64 22.81
N LYS A 29 19.87 -18.05 23.97
CA LYS A 29 19.56 -18.72 25.25
C LYS A 29 18.05 -18.92 25.29
N ALA A 30 17.60 -20.17 25.22
CA ALA A 30 16.20 -20.50 25.44
C ALA A 30 15.80 -20.10 26.87
N PRO A 31 14.78 -19.25 27.07
CA PRO A 31 14.26 -19.00 28.40
C PRO A 31 13.47 -20.22 28.87
N VAL A 32 13.82 -20.65 30.07
CA VAL A 32 13.27 -21.78 30.82
C VAL A 32 11.76 -21.59 31.03
N THR A 33 11.02 -22.66 30.81
CA THR A 33 9.58 -22.79 30.97
C THR A 33 9.14 -22.39 32.38
N SER A 34 8.32 -21.35 32.51
CA SER A 34 7.52 -21.10 33.72
C SER A 34 6.04 -21.30 33.38
N VAL A 35 5.49 -22.41 33.87
CA VAL A 35 4.06 -22.76 33.78
C VAL A 35 3.26 -21.78 34.63
N VAL A 36 2.57 -20.85 33.99
CA VAL A 36 1.53 -20.01 34.62
C VAL A 36 0.18 -20.71 34.41
N PRO A 37 -0.58 -21.04 35.47
CA PRO A 37 -1.90 -21.65 35.33
C PRO A 37 -2.92 -20.68 34.71
N PRO A 38 -3.86 -21.16 33.86
CA PRO A 38 -4.80 -20.30 33.16
C PRO A 38 -5.88 -19.73 34.10
N LYS A 39 -6.07 -18.40 34.04
CA LYS A 39 -7.20 -17.70 34.66
C LYS A 39 -8.49 -17.95 33.85
N PRO A 40 -9.66 -18.13 34.49
CA PRO A 40 -10.90 -18.45 33.80
C PRO A 40 -11.45 -17.27 32.98
N HIS A 41 -11.75 -17.55 31.71
CA HIS A 41 -12.06 -16.58 30.66
C HIS A 41 -13.58 -16.35 30.52
N ARG A 42 -14.09 -15.23 31.06
CA ARG A 42 -15.54 -14.88 31.15
C ARG A 42 -16.18 -14.25 29.89
N TRP A 43 -15.63 -14.46 28.70
CA TRP A 43 -16.20 -13.88 27.46
C TRP A 43 -17.35 -14.67 26.80
N LEU A 44 -17.71 -15.83 27.36
CA LEU A 44 -18.63 -16.77 26.72
C LEU A 44 -20.08 -16.30 26.52
N PRO A 45 -20.65 -15.27 27.21
CA PRO A 45 -22.04 -14.91 26.95
C PRO A 45 -22.23 -13.95 25.75
N TRP A 46 -21.18 -13.34 25.19
CA TRP A 46 -21.32 -12.38 24.09
C TRP A 46 -21.41 -13.03 22.70
N VAL A 47 -20.77 -14.19 22.50
CA VAL A 47 -20.77 -14.87 21.19
C VAL A 47 -22.13 -15.50 20.88
N VAL A 48 -22.83 -16.03 21.90
CA VAL A 48 -24.17 -16.61 21.73
C VAL A 48 -25.20 -15.55 21.32
N GLY A 49 -25.09 -14.32 21.83
CA GLY A 49 -25.98 -13.21 21.46
C GLY A 49 -25.85 -12.76 20.00
N ILE A 50 -24.62 -12.70 19.47
CA ILE A 50 -24.38 -12.29 18.07
C ILE A 50 -24.92 -13.33 17.08
N VAL A 51 -24.76 -14.62 17.39
CA VAL A 51 -25.27 -15.72 16.54
C VAL A 51 -26.81 -15.69 16.47
N LEU A 52 -27.49 -15.35 17.57
CA LEU A 52 -28.96 -15.24 17.59
C LEU A 52 -29.48 -14.05 16.75
N ILE A 53 -28.78 -12.90 16.79
CA ILE A 53 -29.16 -11.70 16.02
C ILE A 53 -28.94 -11.93 14.52
N LEU A 54 -27.89 -12.66 14.12
CA LEU A 54 -27.63 -12.97 12.70
C LEU A 54 -28.66 -13.96 12.12
N LEU A 55 -29.20 -14.89 12.91
CA LEU A 55 -30.23 -15.83 12.46
C LEU A 55 -31.61 -15.17 12.30
N ILE A 56 -31.94 -14.15 13.11
CA ILE A 56 -33.22 -13.42 13.00
C ILE A 56 -33.13 -12.31 11.93
N GLY A 57 -31.96 -11.67 11.77
CA GLY A 57 -31.76 -10.59 10.78
C GLY A 57 -31.59 -11.06 9.33
N GLY A 58 -31.29 -12.35 9.10
CA GLY A 58 -30.97 -12.90 7.78
C GLY A 58 -32.14 -13.04 6.79
N LEU A 59 -33.40 -12.86 7.21
CA LEU A 59 -34.58 -13.05 6.35
C LEU A 59 -35.21 -11.72 5.82
N GLY A 60 -34.68 -10.55 6.21
CA GLY A 60 -35.32 -9.26 5.93
C GLY A 60 -34.93 -8.55 4.63
N VAL A 61 -33.98 -9.05 3.83
CA VAL A 61 -33.43 -8.30 2.68
C VAL A 61 -33.49 -9.11 1.39
N GLN A 62 -34.70 -9.55 0.99
CA GLN A 62 -34.92 -10.02 -0.39
C GLN A 62 -36.31 -9.68 -0.94
N MET A 63 -36.89 -8.52 -0.58
CA MET A 63 -38.12 -8.06 -1.23
C MET A 63 -38.17 -6.54 -1.35
N SER A 64 -37.28 -5.96 -2.16
CA SER A 64 -37.39 -4.54 -2.54
C SER A 64 -36.77 -4.19 -3.90
N ARG A 65 -36.56 -5.18 -4.79
CA ARG A 65 -36.14 -4.90 -6.17
C ARG A 65 -37.30 -5.12 -7.13
N GLN A 66 -38.08 -4.05 -7.26
CA GLN A 66 -38.57 -3.55 -8.53
C GLN A 66 -39.51 -4.46 -9.32
N HIS A 67 -40.74 -4.58 -8.82
CA HIS A 67 -41.91 -4.58 -9.71
C HIS A 67 -42.15 -3.14 -10.18
N ARG A 68 -41.70 -2.81 -11.40
CA ARG A 68 -42.26 -1.71 -12.20
C ARG A 68 -42.52 -2.21 -13.64
N ASN A 69 -43.75 -2.67 -13.81
CA ASN A 69 -44.65 -2.60 -14.96
C ASN A 69 -44.15 -3.01 -16.36
N ALA A 70 -44.73 -4.11 -16.85
CA ALA A 70 -44.85 -4.43 -18.26
C ALA A 70 -45.95 -3.58 -18.94
N LYS A 71 -45.57 -2.95 -20.08
CA LYS A 71 -46.24 -2.84 -21.42
C LYS A 71 -47.71 -2.38 -21.51
N PRO A 72 -48.08 -1.55 -22.52
CA PRO A 72 -48.24 -2.04 -23.91
C PRO A 72 -47.75 -1.13 -25.06
N GLN A 73 -47.48 -1.82 -26.17
CA GLN A 73 -47.26 -1.30 -27.53
C GLN A 73 -48.52 -0.62 -28.07
N VAL A 74 -48.35 0.50 -28.78
CA VAL A 74 -49.32 0.96 -29.79
C VAL A 74 -48.66 0.87 -31.15
N THR A 75 -49.27 0.06 -32.01
CA THR A 75 -49.02 -0.07 -33.43
C THR A 75 -49.58 1.16 -34.15
N GLN A 76 -48.76 1.88 -34.92
CA GLN A 76 -49.25 2.60 -36.09
C GLN A 76 -48.36 2.27 -37.30
N THR A 77 -49.03 1.66 -38.27
CA THR A 77 -48.57 1.40 -39.62
C THR A 77 -48.55 2.71 -40.40
N THR A 78 -47.43 3.06 -41.01
CA THR A 78 -47.43 3.79 -42.29
C THR A 78 -46.32 3.24 -43.16
N LYS A 79 -46.71 2.67 -44.30
CA LYS A 79 -45.83 2.19 -45.36
C LYS A 79 -45.43 3.38 -46.22
N THR A 80 -44.12 3.63 -46.40
CA THR A 80 -43.56 3.97 -47.72
C THR A 80 -42.05 3.71 -47.75
N LYS A 81 -41.60 2.93 -48.75
CA LYS A 81 -40.20 2.76 -49.20
C LYS A 81 -39.77 4.09 -49.88
N ALA A 82 -38.51 4.54 -50.00
CA ALA A 82 -37.23 3.85 -50.12
C ALA A 82 -36.01 4.80 -49.87
N LYS A 83 -34.95 4.23 -49.27
CA LYS A 83 -33.53 4.24 -49.70
C LYS A 83 -32.82 5.59 -49.99
N HIS A 84 -31.95 6.05 -49.07
CA HIS A 84 -30.50 6.22 -49.32
C HIS A 84 -29.71 6.60 -48.06
N SER A 85 -28.52 5.99 -47.98
CA SER A 85 -27.39 6.12 -47.05
C SER A 85 -27.11 7.52 -46.44
N SER A 86 -26.96 7.60 -45.12
CA SER A 86 -25.69 8.02 -44.48
C SER A 86 -25.71 7.79 -42.94
N LYS A 87 -24.77 6.95 -42.50
CA LYS A 87 -24.17 6.88 -41.15
C LYS A 87 -23.66 8.27 -40.72
N THR A 88 -23.48 8.66 -39.46
CA THR A 88 -23.67 8.03 -38.14
C THR A 88 -23.34 9.13 -37.13
N SER A 89 -24.19 9.25 -36.12
CA SER A 89 -23.91 9.57 -34.71
C SER A 89 -23.05 10.79 -34.36
N GLN A 90 -23.73 11.76 -33.76
CA GLN A 90 -23.22 12.59 -32.67
C GLN A 90 -22.26 11.78 -31.79
N ALA A 91 -20.98 12.14 -31.84
CA ALA A 91 -19.98 11.70 -30.89
C ALA A 91 -20.26 12.36 -29.54
N SER A 92 -21.16 11.74 -28.76
CA SER A 92 -21.13 11.88 -27.32
C SER A 92 -19.82 11.26 -26.87
N ALA A 93 -18.82 12.10 -26.60
CA ALA A 93 -17.52 11.70 -26.10
C ALA A 93 -17.69 11.17 -24.67
N ASN A 94 -18.15 9.93 -24.54
CA ASN A 94 -17.87 9.13 -23.36
C ASN A 94 -16.36 8.93 -23.31
N LYS A 95 -15.68 9.86 -22.64
CA LYS A 95 -14.27 9.74 -22.29
C LYS A 95 -14.16 8.63 -21.25
N ALA A 96 -14.22 7.38 -21.71
CA ALA A 96 -13.79 6.23 -20.94
C ALA A 96 -12.34 6.51 -20.57
N SER A 97 -12.09 6.74 -19.27
CA SER A 97 -10.77 7.05 -18.75
C SER A 97 -9.93 5.78 -18.89
N THR A 98 -9.25 5.62 -20.02
CA THR A 98 -8.30 4.53 -20.21
C THR A 98 -7.24 4.65 -19.11
N ASN A 99 -7.10 3.62 -18.28
CA ASN A 99 -6.06 3.58 -17.27
C ASN A 99 -4.70 3.55 -17.96
N GLN A 100 -3.97 4.65 -17.86
CA GLN A 100 -2.70 4.81 -18.54
C GLN A 100 -1.59 4.18 -17.71
N ALA A 101 -0.90 3.20 -18.27
CA ALA A 101 0.22 2.53 -17.61
C ALA A 101 1.35 3.53 -17.30
N LEU A 102 1.97 3.39 -16.13
CA LEU A 102 3.20 4.09 -15.76
C LEU A 102 4.39 3.48 -16.50
N ALA A 103 5.30 4.34 -16.96
CA ALA A 103 6.57 3.90 -17.50
C ALA A 103 7.53 3.51 -16.37
N ASN A 104 8.48 2.63 -16.65
CA ASN A 104 9.51 2.23 -15.67
C ASN A 104 10.42 3.39 -15.27
N LYS A 105 10.52 4.44 -16.08
CA LYS A 105 11.22 5.68 -15.71
C LYS A 105 10.18 6.76 -15.46
N LEU A 106 9.99 7.12 -14.19
CA LEU A 106 9.13 8.22 -13.79
C LEU A 106 9.95 9.50 -13.65
N ASP A 107 9.29 10.65 -13.77
CA ASP A 107 9.87 11.90 -13.30
C ASP A 107 9.89 11.93 -11.75
N GLY A 108 10.61 12.89 -11.17
CA GLY A 108 10.74 12.98 -9.71
C GLY A 108 9.40 13.17 -8.98
N ASN A 109 8.41 13.77 -9.64
CA ASN A 109 7.10 14.05 -9.06
C ASN A 109 6.23 12.80 -9.03
N ASP A 110 6.14 12.09 -10.15
CA ASP A 110 5.44 10.81 -10.27
C ASP A 110 6.08 9.74 -9.38
N THR A 111 7.39 9.86 -9.10
CA THR A 111 8.11 8.95 -8.20
C THR A 111 7.54 8.95 -6.78
N ALA A 112 7.42 10.13 -6.16
CA ALA A 112 6.89 10.24 -4.80
C ALA A 112 5.41 9.81 -4.72
N ALA A 113 4.63 10.12 -5.76
CA ALA A 113 3.25 9.70 -5.89
C ALA A 113 3.12 8.17 -5.99
N ALA A 114 3.99 7.51 -6.76
CA ALA A 114 4.03 6.06 -6.91
C ALA A 114 4.37 5.36 -5.60
N ILE A 115 5.35 5.88 -4.86
CA ILE A 115 5.76 5.35 -3.54
C ILE A 115 4.60 5.48 -2.53
N LEU A 116 3.94 6.64 -2.46
CA LEU A 116 2.78 6.83 -1.60
C LEU A 116 1.65 5.85 -1.94
N TYR A 117 1.34 5.69 -3.22
CA TYR A 117 0.30 4.78 -3.69
C TYR A 117 0.64 3.32 -3.34
N TYR A 118 1.86 2.87 -3.65
CA TYR A 118 2.32 1.51 -3.35
C TYR A 118 2.25 1.20 -1.85
N GLY A 119 2.75 2.11 -1.00
CA GLY A 119 2.68 1.93 0.45
C GLY A 119 1.24 1.80 0.97
N ALA A 120 0.29 2.52 0.35
CA ALA A 120 -1.12 2.47 0.73
C ALA A 120 -1.82 1.19 0.27
N THR A 121 -1.52 0.71 -0.95
CA THR A 121 -2.26 -0.39 -1.58
C THR A 121 -1.63 -1.76 -1.42
N LYS A 122 -0.29 -1.85 -1.31
CA LYS A 122 0.42 -3.13 -1.22
C LYS A 122 0.98 -3.44 0.16
N LEU A 123 1.63 -2.48 0.79
CA LEU A 123 2.05 -2.67 2.19
C LEU A 123 0.85 -2.67 3.14
N ASN A 124 -0.31 -2.20 2.67
CA ASN A 124 -1.57 -2.20 3.39
C ASN A 124 -1.51 -1.44 4.74
N ASN A 125 -0.55 -0.53 4.87
CA ASN A 125 -0.28 0.23 6.09
C ASN A 125 -1.27 1.40 6.22
N GLN A 126 -1.81 1.59 7.44
CA GLN A 126 -2.87 2.60 7.68
C GLN A 126 -2.38 4.04 7.55
N ASP A 127 -1.14 4.34 7.94
CA ASP A 127 -0.57 5.68 7.81
C ASP A 127 -0.43 6.07 6.34
N PHE A 128 0.04 5.13 5.50
CA PHE A 128 0.11 5.34 4.05
C PHE A 128 -1.28 5.47 3.41
N LYS A 129 -2.27 4.66 3.81
CA LYS A 129 -3.66 4.80 3.32
C LYS A 129 -4.25 6.16 3.65
N ASN A 130 -4.07 6.61 4.88
CA ASN A 130 -4.51 7.92 5.32
C ASN A 130 -3.79 9.01 4.53
N GLY A 131 -2.48 8.87 4.31
CA GLY A 131 -1.71 9.79 3.49
C GLY A 131 -2.18 9.88 2.04
N LEU A 132 -2.48 8.74 1.42
CA LEU A 132 -3.04 8.69 0.06
C LEU A 132 -4.40 9.40 -0.01
N LYS A 133 -5.32 9.07 0.92
CA LYS A 133 -6.65 9.70 1.00
C LYS A 133 -6.55 11.21 1.20
N THR A 134 -5.71 11.66 2.15
CA THR A 134 -5.48 13.08 2.39
C THR A 134 -4.97 13.76 1.14
N THR A 135 -3.93 13.20 0.49
CA THR A 135 -3.35 13.76 -0.73
C THR A 135 -4.37 13.93 -1.85
N GLN A 136 -5.24 12.94 -2.05
CA GLN A 136 -6.32 13.00 -3.05
C GLN A 136 -7.34 14.10 -2.73
N ASN A 137 -7.71 14.27 -1.46
CA ASN A 137 -8.69 15.26 -1.02
C ASN A 137 -8.13 16.69 -1.09
N VAL A 138 -6.93 16.91 -0.56
CA VAL A 138 -6.34 18.25 -0.42
C VAL A 138 -5.49 18.66 -1.62
N LYS A 139 -5.22 17.72 -2.55
CA LYS A 139 -4.43 17.92 -3.77
C LYS A 139 -3.06 18.55 -3.48
N ALA A 140 -2.34 17.99 -2.51
CA ALA A 140 -0.99 18.42 -2.16
C ALA A 140 -0.18 17.27 -1.57
N LEU A 141 1.05 17.10 -2.07
CA LEU A 141 2.05 16.19 -1.52
C LEU A 141 3.41 16.90 -1.55
N ASN A 142 3.93 17.24 -0.37
CA ASN A 142 5.28 17.80 -0.27
C ASN A 142 6.28 16.67 -0.01
N VAL A 143 7.47 16.78 -0.60
CA VAL A 143 8.57 15.85 -0.39
C VAL A 143 9.74 16.62 0.18
N THR A 144 10.12 16.31 1.42
CA THR A 144 11.32 16.90 2.03
C THR A 144 12.47 15.92 1.94
N VAL A 145 13.61 16.37 1.43
CA VAL A 145 14.83 15.58 1.28
C VAL A 145 15.81 15.97 2.39
N GLN A 146 16.31 14.99 3.14
CA GLN A 146 17.23 15.20 4.26
C GLN A 146 18.35 14.15 4.27
N LYS A 147 19.59 14.56 4.57
CA LYS A 147 20.69 13.62 4.87
C LYS A 147 20.47 12.96 6.23
N ILE A 148 20.73 11.66 6.30
CA ILE A 148 20.71 10.91 7.57
C ILE A 148 21.80 11.46 8.48
N THR A 149 21.43 11.78 9.72
CA THR A 149 22.35 12.24 10.76
C THR A 149 22.71 11.09 11.71
N SER A 150 23.82 11.22 12.46
CA SER A 150 24.35 10.14 13.32
C SER A 150 23.39 9.65 14.41
N ASN A 151 22.39 10.45 14.75
CA ASN A 151 21.33 10.18 15.73
C ASN A 151 20.07 9.53 15.12
N GLN A 152 20.06 9.28 13.81
CA GLN A 152 18.98 8.57 13.11
C GLN A 152 19.44 7.14 12.78
N HIS A 153 18.93 6.16 13.52
CA HIS A 153 19.22 4.75 13.26
C HIS A 153 18.14 4.14 12.35
N LEU A 154 18.52 3.73 11.15
CA LEU A 154 17.66 3.05 10.18
C LEU A 154 18.31 1.73 9.77
N ASP A 155 17.53 0.66 9.77
CA ASP A 155 18.01 -0.68 9.36
C ASP A 155 18.47 -0.71 7.89
N HIS A 156 17.85 0.12 7.04
CA HIS A 156 18.17 0.25 5.61
C HIS A 156 18.27 1.73 5.22
N ALA A 157 19.39 2.35 5.60
CA ALA A 157 19.69 3.76 5.31
C ALA A 157 19.82 4.09 3.81
N GLY A 158 19.95 3.07 2.95
CA GLY A 158 20.18 3.21 1.52
C GLY A 158 21.34 4.13 1.22
N GLN A 159 21.11 5.14 0.38
CA GLN A 159 22.12 6.13 -0.02
C GLN A 159 22.35 7.24 1.03
N GLY A 160 21.91 7.07 2.28
CA GLY A 160 22.11 8.07 3.33
C GLY A 160 21.15 9.25 3.25
N ILE A 161 20.06 9.12 2.48
CA ILE A 161 19.04 10.15 2.28
C ILE A 161 17.68 9.62 2.72
N ILE A 162 16.99 10.40 3.53
CA ILE A 162 15.58 10.19 3.90
C ILE A 162 14.71 11.14 3.10
N TYR A 163 13.69 10.58 2.48
CA TYR A 163 12.62 11.31 1.82
C TYR A 163 11.37 11.27 2.70
N THR A 164 10.87 12.44 3.04
CA THR A 164 9.65 12.62 3.82
C THR A 164 8.48 12.91 2.91
N LEU A 165 7.48 12.04 2.90
CA LEU A 165 6.23 12.27 2.18
C LEU A 165 5.25 12.99 3.10
N THR A 166 4.86 14.21 2.75
CA THR A 166 3.95 15.06 3.55
C THR A 166 2.66 15.34 2.78
N PRO A 167 1.62 14.50 2.97
CA PRO A 167 0.27 14.75 2.50
C PRO A 167 -0.30 16.05 3.08
N GLY A 168 -0.63 17.03 2.25
CA GLY A 168 -1.14 18.32 2.73
C GLY A 168 -0.05 19.22 3.33
N LYS A 169 -0.31 19.79 4.52
CA LYS A 169 0.54 20.80 5.17
C LYS A 169 1.01 20.44 6.58
N THR A 170 0.59 19.30 7.12
CA THR A 170 0.91 18.87 8.49
C THR A 170 2.11 17.95 8.49
N ALA A 171 2.83 17.87 9.61
CA ALA A 171 3.87 16.87 9.79
C ALA A 171 3.33 15.47 9.46
N SER A 172 4.18 14.65 8.84
CA SER A 172 3.82 13.32 8.37
C SER A 172 4.80 12.31 8.92
N PRO A 173 4.36 11.09 9.26
CA PRO A 173 5.25 10.01 9.67
C PRO A 173 5.85 9.23 8.49
N LEU A 174 5.39 9.47 7.26
CA LEU A 174 5.73 8.64 6.10
C LEU A 174 7.14 8.94 5.59
N ARG A 175 8.00 7.93 5.53
CA ARG A 175 9.38 8.05 5.06
C ARG A 175 9.73 6.94 4.07
N TYR A 176 10.67 7.22 3.19
CA TYR A 176 11.36 6.20 2.44
C TYR A 176 12.84 6.54 2.23
N THR A 177 13.65 5.52 1.96
CA THR A 177 15.03 5.66 1.48
C THR A 177 15.15 4.94 0.14
N LEU A 178 16.20 5.28 -0.62
CA LEU A 178 16.53 4.64 -1.88
C LEU A 178 17.92 4.02 -1.79
N ASP A 179 18.03 2.76 -2.17
CA ASP A 179 19.32 2.08 -2.37
C ASP A 179 19.90 2.42 -3.75
N GLN A 180 21.17 2.09 -3.99
CA GLN A 180 21.86 2.36 -5.27
C GLN A 180 21.22 1.64 -6.47
N ASP A 181 20.61 0.48 -6.23
CA ASP A 181 19.88 -0.33 -7.20
C ASP A 181 18.42 0.13 -7.42
N GLN A 182 18.07 1.32 -6.91
CA GLN A 182 16.70 1.86 -6.93
C GLN A 182 15.70 1.01 -6.14
N LYS A 183 16.15 0.17 -5.21
CA LYS A 183 15.25 -0.46 -4.24
C LYS A 183 14.73 0.60 -3.26
N VAL A 184 13.41 0.63 -3.07
CA VAL A 184 12.74 1.56 -2.16
C VAL A 184 12.53 0.87 -0.82
N ASN A 185 13.00 1.46 0.28
CA ASN A 185 12.74 0.98 1.64
C ASN A 185 11.72 1.90 2.32
N PHE A 186 10.69 1.33 2.96
CA PHE A 186 9.55 2.08 3.49
C PHE A 186 9.57 2.13 5.00
N TYR A 187 9.21 3.29 5.55
CA TYR A 187 9.17 3.50 6.99
C TYR A 187 7.97 4.35 7.43
N VAL A 188 7.57 4.15 8.68
CA VAL A 188 6.69 5.04 9.43
C VAL A 188 7.41 5.46 10.70
N VAL A 189 7.49 6.77 10.96
CA VAL A 189 8.08 7.32 12.19
C VAL A 189 7.00 7.39 13.28
N LYS A 190 7.31 6.90 14.47
CA LYS A 190 6.45 7.02 15.67
C LYS A 190 6.84 8.22 16.53
N ASP A 191 6.01 8.54 17.53
CA ASP A 191 6.13 9.77 18.35
C ASP A 191 7.50 9.95 19.04
N ASN A 192 8.23 8.86 19.26
CA ASN A 192 9.58 8.85 19.83
C ASN A 192 10.71 8.94 18.79
N ASN A 193 10.42 9.41 17.56
CA ASN A 193 11.33 9.43 16.42
C ASN A 193 11.91 8.06 16.01
N GLN A 194 11.31 6.96 16.45
CA GLN A 194 11.73 5.63 15.99
C GLN A 194 11.20 5.35 14.60
N TYR A 195 12.11 4.89 13.73
CA TYR A 195 11.81 4.46 12.37
C TYR A 195 11.33 3.01 12.40
N ASN A 196 10.05 2.79 12.11
CA ASN A 196 9.50 1.46 11.95
C ASN A 196 9.59 1.02 10.49
N TYR A 197 10.41 0.02 10.20
CA TYR A 197 10.59 -0.52 8.85
C TYR A 197 9.38 -1.34 8.42
N LEU A 198 8.86 -1.05 7.21
CA LEU A 198 7.67 -1.70 6.65
C LEU A 198 7.99 -2.71 5.55
N GLY A 199 9.22 -2.73 5.05
CA GLY A 199 9.64 -3.56 3.93
C GLY A 199 10.24 -2.77 2.78
N SER A 200 10.63 -3.48 1.73
CA SER A 200 11.26 -2.90 0.55
C SER A 200 10.74 -3.54 -0.74
N VAL A 201 10.94 -2.84 -1.86
CA VAL A 201 10.60 -3.33 -3.19
C VAL A 201 11.53 -2.72 -4.24
N ALA A 202 11.92 -3.52 -5.23
CA ALA A 202 12.67 -3.03 -6.38
C ALA A 202 11.78 -2.08 -7.20
N TRP A 203 12.37 -1.04 -7.78
CA TRP A 203 11.61 -0.04 -8.54
C TRP A 203 10.74 -0.66 -9.65
N HIS A 204 11.29 -1.62 -10.38
CA HIS A 204 10.56 -2.32 -11.44
C HIS A 204 9.29 -3.00 -10.91
N ASP A 205 9.38 -3.72 -9.81
CA ASP A 205 8.26 -4.45 -9.21
C ASP A 205 7.22 -3.50 -8.64
N LEU A 206 7.65 -2.36 -8.09
CA LEU A 206 6.76 -1.28 -7.64
C LEU A 206 5.89 -0.78 -8.80
N VAL A 207 6.51 -0.40 -9.93
CA VAL A 207 5.79 0.12 -11.10
C VAL A 207 4.87 -0.94 -11.71
N THR A 208 5.38 -2.17 -11.89
CA THR A 208 4.60 -3.32 -12.39
C THR A 208 3.35 -3.54 -11.55
N THR A 209 3.52 -3.48 -10.23
CA THR A 209 2.43 -3.67 -9.28
C THR A 209 1.37 -2.58 -9.38
N ILE A 210 1.76 -1.32 -9.48
CA ILE A 210 0.82 -0.21 -9.64
C ILE A 210 0.04 -0.35 -10.95
N ASN A 211 0.72 -0.75 -12.03
CA ASN A 211 0.08 -0.97 -13.33
C ASN A 211 -0.94 -2.11 -13.27
N GLN A 212 -0.63 -3.22 -12.59
CA GLN A 212 -1.56 -4.34 -12.38
C GLN A 212 -2.79 -3.91 -11.56
N GLN A 213 -2.62 -3.00 -10.60
CA GLN A 213 -3.72 -2.41 -9.82
C GLN A 213 -4.46 -1.30 -10.57
N GLN A 214 -4.09 -1.02 -11.82
CA GLN A 214 -4.59 0.09 -12.62
C GLN A 214 -4.43 1.47 -11.96
N GLY A 215 -3.42 1.61 -11.09
CA GLY A 215 -3.17 2.83 -10.30
C GLY A 215 -2.50 3.97 -11.07
N GLY A 216 -2.11 3.76 -12.33
CA GLY A 216 -1.30 4.71 -13.10
C GLY A 216 -1.93 6.10 -13.25
N ASN A 217 -3.23 6.17 -13.49
CA ASN A 217 -3.95 7.46 -13.55
C ASN A 217 -3.92 8.21 -12.21
N THR A 218 -4.12 7.48 -11.11
CA THR A 218 -4.08 8.06 -9.74
C THR A 218 -2.71 8.62 -9.42
N VAL A 219 -1.64 7.88 -9.73
CA VAL A 219 -0.26 8.32 -9.51
C VAL A 219 0.03 9.60 -10.28
N ARG A 220 -0.27 9.65 -11.58
CA ARG A 220 -0.05 10.85 -12.41
C ARG A 220 -0.90 12.04 -11.95
N GLN A 221 -2.12 11.78 -11.47
CA GLN A 221 -2.95 12.85 -10.91
C GLN A 221 -2.34 13.44 -9.65
N ILE A 222 -1.80 12.61 -8.77
CA ILE A 222 -1.09 13.05 -7.56
C ILE A 222 0.22 13.76 -7.93
N GLY A 223 0.98 13.24 -8.89
CA GLY A 223 2.24 13.80 -9.39
C GLY A 223 2.15 15.28 -9.75
N LYS A 224 1.01 15.72 -10.31
CA LYS A 224 0.73 17.14 -10.63
C LYS A 224 0.78 18.09 -9.42
N PHE A 225 0.62 17.57 -8.21
CA PHE A 225 0.58 18.34 -6.98
C PHE A 225 1.81 18.10 -6.10
N VAL A 226 2.78 17.33 -6.58
CA VAL A 226 4.01 17.05 -5.86
C VAL A 226 4.92 18.28 -5.87
N LYS A 227 5.46 18.62 -4.70
CA LYS A 227 6.47 19.66 -4.54
C LYS A 227 7.64 19.09 -3.77
N VAL A 228 8.83 19.13 -4.37
CA VAL A 228 10.06 18.67 -3.72
C VAL A 228 10.78 19.87 -3.11
N GLN A 229 11.25 19.72 -1.88
CA GLN A 229 12.00 20.72 -1.14
C GLN A 229 13.22 20.05 -0.50
N GLU A 230 14.39 20.64 -0.69
CA GLU A 230 15.60 20.26 0.03
C GLU A 230 15.63 21.03 1.34
N ASN A 231 15.81 20.30 2.45
CA ASN A 231 16.06 20.98 3.73
C ASN A 231 17.55 21.34 3.77
N LYS A 232 17.85 22.64 3.70
CA LYS A 232 19.23 23.16 3.80
C LYS A 232 19.73 23.10 5.23
#